data_AF-A0A101MJ12-F1
#
_entry.id   AF-A0A101MJ12-F1
#
_cell.length_a   1.000
_cell.length_b   1.000
_cell.length_c   1.000
_cell.angle_alpha   90.00
_cell.angle_beta   90.00
_cell.angle_gamma   90.00
#
_symmetry.space_group_name_H-M   'P 1'
#
loop_
_entity.id
_entity.type
_entity.pdbx_description
1 polymer ?
#
loop_
_entity_poly.entity_id
_entity_poly.type
_entity_poly.pdbx_seq_one_letter_code
_entity_poly.pdbx_strand_id
1 'polypeptide(L)'
;MDNGAEVFAKLPNPNAGPAHFTVASEVATRELVVELENTLTTVTFDRQGCIYFKDDLSALIGEAKGIHTHSAGALERYSIGPLTSNELWSGTKRNMDLDRGPWKDPREYAEALGRNEMALVESHAVPRMNYYRSSQTKELPEDGIALLKKYIDVAPYLVLSPTDGSGYANVLWHPDLHLDNIFVDPNTYQITRIVDWQSACVAPLFYQSGVPKLCKKDGHVREGWVVPRRPEDFESLSESE
;
A
#
# COMPACT_ATOMS: atom_id res chain seq x y z
N MET A 1 -28.01 1.95 5.07
CA MET A 1 -27.98 3.41 5.07
C MET A 1 -26.55 3.80 5.29
N ASP A 2 -25.84 4.01 4.19
CA ASP A 2 -24.49 4.57 4.20
C ASP A 2 -24.67 6.07 4.47
N ASN A 3 -24.27 6.54 5.64
CA ASN A 3 -24.41 7.96 5.99
C ASN A 3 -23.24 8.82 5.48
N GLY A 4 -22.35 8.26 4.65
CA GLY A 4 -21.23 8.99 4.05
C GLY A 4 -20.27 9.60 5.09
N ALA A 5 -20.30 9.09 6.33
CA ALA A 5 -19.52 9.64 7.43
C ALA A 5 -18.19 8.87 7.55
N GLU A 6 -17.12 9.45 7.01
CA GLU A 6 -15.76 9.03 7.34
C GLU A 6 -15.41 9.49 8.76
N VAL A 7 -14.99 8.56 9.62
CA VAL A 7 -14.62 8.85 11.01
C VAL A 7 -13.12 8.64 11.16
N PHE A 8 -12.38 9.72 11.42
CA PHE A 8 -10.94 9.69 11.63
C PHE A 8 -10.59 9.74 13.12
N ALA A 9 -9.65 8.90 13.52
CA ALA A 9 -9.31 8.68 14.92
C ALA A 9 -8.21 9.62 15.43
N LYS A 10 -8.19 9.94 16.73
CA LYS A 10 -7.12 10.71 17.41
C LYS A 10 -5.86 9.85 17.61
N LEU A 11 -4.69 10.42 17.33
CA LEU A 11 -3.36 9.82 17.50
C LEU A 11 -2.89 10.03 18.95
N PRO A 12 -2.83 9.03 19.82
CA PRO A 12 -2.17 9.20 21.11
C PRO A 12 -0.65 9.27 20.90
N ASN A 13 -0.04 10.43 21.15
CA ASN A 13 1.41 10.59 21.20
C ASN A 13 1.88 10.52 22.67
N PRO A 14 2.47 9.40 23.13
CA PRO A 14 2.74 9.16 24.56
C PRO A 14 3.86 10.01 25.17
N ASN A 15 4.50 10.90 24.39
CA ASN A 15 5.54 11.82 24.86
C ASN A 15 5.05 13.27 25.05
N ALA A 16 3.74 13.50 25.08
CA ALA A 16 3.14 14.82 24.99
C ALA A 16 3.33 15.68 26.27
N GLY A 17 4.02 16.81 26.09
CA GLY A 17 4.03 17.96 27.02
C GLY A 17 2.66 18.69 27.04
N PRO A 18 2.61 20.03 27.16
CA PRO A 18 1.37 20.79 27.27
C PRO A 18 0.33 20.47 26.18
N ALA A 19 -0.97 20.63 26.50
CA ALA A 19 -2.06 20.15 25.66
C ALA A 19 -2.12 20.89 24.31
N HIS A 20 -1.77 22.18 24.31
CA HIS A 20 -1.67 23.01 23.11
C HIS A 20 -0.70 22.41 22.07
N PHE A 21 0.53 22.11 22.47
CA PHE A 21 1.56 21.59 21.56
C PHE A 21 1.23 20.20 21.01
N THR A 22 0.52 19.40 21.81
CA THR A 22 0.08 18.06 21.41
C THR A 22 -0.95 18.12 20.29
N VAL A 23 -1.98 18.96 20.44
CA VAL A 23 -3.03 19.13 19.43
C VAL A 23 -2.46 19.79 18.16
N ALA A 24 -1.58 20.79 18.31
CA ALA A 24 -0.90 21.44 17.19
C ALA A 24 -0.10 20.44 16.34
N SER A 25 0.71 19.61 17.00
CA SER A 25 1.55 18.60 16.37
C SER A 25 0.72 17.51 15.68
N GLU A 26 -0.37 17.06 16.30
CA GLU A 26 -1.29 16.08 15.70
C GLU A 26 -1.94 16.60 14.41
N VAL A 27 -2.42 17.85 14.40
CA VAL A 27 -3.06 18.47 13.21
C VAL A 27 -2.02 18.67 12.10
N ALA A 28 -0.85 19.24 12.42
CA ALA A 28 0.21 19.49 11.46
C ALA A 28 0.71 18.20 10.79
N THR A 29 0.88 17.12 11.58
CA THR A 29 1.29 15.82 11.05
C THR A 29 0.28 15.27 10.05
N ARG A 30 -1.02 15.48 10.27
CA ARG A 30 -2.08 15.00 9.36
C ARG A 30 -2.15 15.78 8.08
N GLU A 31 -2.17 17.11 8.16
CA GLU A 31 -2.18 17.98 6.98
C GLU A 31 -1.02 17.60 6.05
N LEU A 32 0.15 17.39 6.64
CA LEU A 32 1.36 17.03 5.92
C LEU A 32 1.34 15.61 5.33
N VAL A 33 0.78 14.63 6.04
CA VAL A 33 0.57 13.27 5.49
C VAL A 33 -0.40 13.31 4.30
N VAL A 34 -1.48 14.08 4.41
CA VAL A 34 -2.44 14.28 3.32
C VAL A 34 -1.76 14.94 2.12
N GLU A 35 -0.91 15.96 2.33
CA GLU A 35 -0.13 16.58 1.26
C GLU A 35 0.84 15.60 0.60
N LEU A 36 1.52 14.75 1.37
CA LEU A 36 2.40 13.71 0.84
C LEU A 36 1.63 12.73 -0.03
N GLU A 37 0.55 12.14 0.50
CA GLU A 37 -0.26 11.16 -0.21
C GLU A 37 -0.87 11.77 -1.47
N ASN A 38 -1.37 13.00 -1.40
CA ASN A 38 -1.84 13.74 -2.58
C ASN A 38 -0.72 13.93 -3.60
N THR A 39 0.49 14.30 -3.16
CA THR A 39 1.63 14.48 -4.06
C THR A 39 1.98 13.16 -4.75
N LEU A 40 2.04 12.05 -4.02
CA LEU A 40 2.35 10.74 -4.57
C LEU A 40 1.29 10.28 -5.60
N THR A 41 0.01 10.54 -5.35
CA THR A 41 -1.07 10.19 -6.30
C THR A 41 -1.04 11.00 -7.58
N THR A 42 -0.39 12.17 -7.59
CA THR A 42 -0.24 12.97 -8.82
C THR A 42 0.81 12.41 -9.77
N VAL A 43 1.72 11.57 -9.27
CA VAL A 43 2.77 10.93 -10.08
C VAL A 43 2.30 9.56 -10.53
N THR A 44 2.08 9.42 -11.84
CA THR A 44 1.59 8.18 -12.44
C THR A 44 2.66 7.46 -13.25
N PHE A 45 2.50 6.14 -13.34
CA PHE A 45 3.44 5.23 -14.01
C PHE A 45 2.72 4.38 -15.06
N ASP A 46 3.42 3.99 -16.12
CA ASP A 46 2.88 3.17 -17.20
C ASP A 46 2.85 1.66 -16.87
N ARG A 47 3.48 1.27 -15.76
CA ARG A 47 3.68 -0.12 -15.34
C ARG A 47 3.53 -0.30 -13.85
N GLN A 48 3.27 -1.54 -13.46
CA GLN A 48 3.16 -2.03 -12.09
C GLN A 48 4.37 -2.88 -11.75
N GLY A 49 4.85 -2.76 -10.53
CA GLY A 49 6.05 -3.45 -10.07
C GLY A 49 6.88 -2.62 -9.10
N CYS A 50 8.05 -3.13 -8.74
CA CYS A 50 8.98 -2.40 -7.89
C CYS A 50 9.92 -1.51 -8.73
N ILE A 51 10.51 -0.51 -8.09
CA ILE A 51 11.47 0.40 -8.72
C ILE A 51 12.88 -0.19 -8.57
N TYR A 52 13.60 -0.27 -9.69
CA TYR A 52 14.98 -0.75 -9.75
C TYR A 52 15.87 0.32 -10.38
N PHE A 53 17.17 0.26 -10.11
CA PHE A 53 18.14 0.89 -11.01
C PHE A 53 18.07 0.20 -12.37
N LYS A 54 18.01 1.00 -13.43
CA LYS A 54 17.84 0.50 -14.80
C LYS A 54 18.98 -0.45 -15.20
N ASP A 55 20.21 -0.13 -14.81
CA ASP A 55 21.39 -0.92 -15.15
C ASP A 55 21.37 -2.29 -14.45
N ASP A 56 21.02 -2.31 -13.15
CA ASP A 56 20.90 -3.55 -12.38
C ASP A 56 19.79 -4.45 -12.91
N LEU A 57 18.64 -3.86 -13.25
CA LEU A 57 17.55 -4.63 -13.85
C LEU A 57 17.93 -5.16 -15.23
N SER A 58 18.59 -4.35 -16.07
CA SER A 58 19.08 -4.77 -17.37
C SER A 58 20.08 -5.93 -17.26
N ALA A 59 20.95 -5.92 -16.25
CA ALA A 59 21.85 -7.03 -15.99
C ALA A 59 21.11 -8.34 -15.62
N LEU A 60 19.93 -8.23 -15.00
CA LEU A 60 19.12 -9.38 -14.59
C LEU A 60 18.24 -9.93 -15.72
N ILE A 61 17.58 -9.06 -16.50
CA ILE A 61 16.55 -9.44 -17.48
C ILE A 61 16.90 -9.08 -18.94
N GLY A 62 18.09 -8.54 -19.19
CA GLY A 62 18.56 -8.10 -20.51
C GLY A 62 18.28 -6.61 -20.77
N GLU A 63 17.06 -6.27 -21.21
CA GLU A 63 16.71 -4.89 -21.56
C GLU A 63 15.63 -4.33 -20.63
N ALA A 64 15.99 -3.31 -19.84
CA ALA A 64 15.03 -2.55 -19.03
C ALA A 64 14.70 -1.18 -19.65
N LYS A 65 13.44 -0.77 -19.53
CA LYS A 65 12.95 0.53 -20.02
C LYS A 65 13.00 1.57 -18.90
N GLY A 66 13.52 2.75 -19.20
CA GLY A 66 13.52 3.86 -18.24
C GLY A 66 12.09 4.24 -17.85
N ILE A 67 11.91 4.72 -16.63
CA ILE A 67 10.61 5.28 -16.21
C ILE A 67 10.43 6.63 -16.90
N HIS A 68 9.37 6.74 -17.70
CA HIS A 68 8.97 7.98 -18.35
C HIS A 68 7.73 8.53 -17.65
N THR A 69 7.90 9.56 -16.82
CA THR A 69 6.78 10.34 -16.27
C THR A 69 6.71 11.70 -16.97
N HIS A 70 5.57 12.39 -16.85
CA HIS A 70 5.42 13.75 -17.35
C HIS A 70 6.30 14.78 -16.62
N SER A 71 6.99 14.38 -15.53
CA SER A 71 7.75 15.23 -14.62
C SER A 71 9.24 14.83 -14.60
N ALA A 72 10.01 15.48 -15.47
CA ALA A 72 11.49 15.60 -15.52
C ALA A 72 12.37 14.33 -15.53
N GLY A 73 13.47 14.39 -16.29
CA GLY A 73 14.41 13.28 -16.57
C GLY A 73 15.17 12.65 -15.38
N ALA A 74 14.82 12.97 -14.13
CA ALA A 74 15.42 12.37 -12.94
C ALA A 74 15.11 10.85 -12.83
N LEU A 75 14.04 10.38 -13.47
CA LEU A 75 13.60 8.99 -13.40
C LEU A 75 14.18 8.06 -14.48
N GLU A 76 14.94 8.59 -15.45
CA GLU A 76 15.51 7.82 -16.57
C GLU A 76 16.51 6.74 -16.12
N ARG A 77 17.16 6.95 -14.96
CA ARG A 77 18.08 5.98 -14.33
C ARG A 77 17.38 4.83 -13.63
N TYR A 78 16.06 4.86 -13.53
CA TYR A 78 15.25 3.86 -12.87
C TYR A 78 14.35 3.13 -13.88
N SER A 79 13.89 1.94 -13.50
CA SER A 79 12.95 1.11 -14.26
C SER A 79 11.94 0.45 -13.34
N ILE A 80 10.75 0.16 -13.85
CA ILE A 80 9.79 -0.71 -13.18
C ILE A 80 10.11 -2.16 -13.56
N GLY A 81 10.30 -2.99 -12.54
CA GLY A 81 10.63 -4.41 -12.68
C GLY A 81 9.71 -5.29 -11.84
N PRO A 82 10.05 -6.58 -11.67
CA PRO A 82 9.24 -7.52 -10.92
C PRO A 82 8.96 -7.08 -9.48
N LEU A 83 7.82 -7.49 -8.91
CA LEU A 83 7.54 -7.28 -7.49
C LEU A 83 8.60 -7.95 -6.62
N THR A 84 9.00 -7.31 -5.52
CA THR A 84 9.92 -7.87 -4.51
C THR A 84 9.19 -8.35 -3.26
N SER A 85 7.85 -8.46 -3.30
CA SER A 85 7.06 -8.85 -2.14
C SER A 85 7.47 -10.23 -1.63
N ASN A 86 7.61 -10.37 -0.32
CA ASN A 86 8.06 -11.61 0.31
C ASN A 86 7.17 -12.81 -0.06
N GLU A 87 5.88 -12.56 -0.32
CA GLU A 87 4.91 -13.58 -0.75
C GLU A 87 5.27 -14.27 -2.07
N LEU A 88 6.04 -13.63 -2.95
CA LEU A 88 6.48 -14.18 -4.24
C LEU A 88 7.91 -14.74 -4.22
N TRP A 89 8.66 -14.50 -3.14
CA TRP A 89 10.09 -14.80 -3.03
C TRP A 89 10.48 -15.62 -1.79
N SER A 90 9.51 -16.07 -1.00
CA SER A 90 9.75 -16.91 0.18
C SER A 90 9.41 -18.39 -0.05
N GLY A 91 10.04 -19.25 0.74
CA GLY A 91 9.79 -20.68 0.75
C GLY A 91 9.92 -21.32 -0.64
N THR A 92 8.94 -22.15 -0.97
CA THR A 92 8.88 -22.88 -2.25
C THR A 92 8.84 -21.95 -3.47
N LYS A 93 8.10 -20.84 -3.38
CA LYS A 93 7.90 -19.91 -4.50
C LYS A 93 9.18 -19.23 -4.97
N ARG A 94 10.21 -19.14 -4.12
CA ARG A 94 11.52 -18.55 -4.46
C ARG A 94 12.15 -19.18 -5.69
N ASN A 95 12.01 -20.50 -5.85
CA ASN A 95 12.65 -21.28 -6.93
C ASN A 95 11.69 -21.62 -8.07
N MET A 96 10.45 -21.14 -8.02
CA MET A 96 9.46 -21.38 -9.05
C MET A 96 9.54 -20.32 -10.15
N ASP A 97 9.25 -20.73 -11.37
CA ASP A 97 9.00 -19.79 -12.47
C ASP A 97 7.57 -19.26 -12.33
N LEU A 98 7.46 -18.04 -11.79
CA LEU A 98 6.20 -17.36 -11.49
C LEU A 98 6.20 -16.03 -12.22
N ASP A 99 5.03 -15.59 -12.67
CA ASP A 99 4.86 -14.25 -13.21
C ASP A 99 4.92 -13.24 -12.07
N ARG A 100 6.00 -12.47 -12.02
CA ARG A 100 6.24 -11.46 -10.98
C ARG A 100 6.14 -10.03 -11.53
N GLY A 101 5.67 -9.88 -12.76
CA GLY A 101 5.63 -8.61 -13.47
C GLY A 101 6.97 -8.22 -14.08
N PRO A 102 7.13 -6.97 -14.53
CA PRO A 102 6.18 -5.86 -14.38
C PRO A 102 5.00 -5.94 -15.36
N TRP A 103 3.83 -5.45 -14.95
CA TRP A 103 2.61 -5.45 -15.77
C TRP A 103 2.26 -4.06 -16.27
N LYS A 104 1.51 -3.96 -17.36
CA LYS A 104 0.93 -2.68 -17.80
C LYS A 104 -0.52 -2.55 -17.37
N ASP A 105 -1.23 -3.66 -17.45
CA ASP A 105 -2.65 -3.73 -17.14
C ASP A 105 -2.85 -4.25 -15.71
N PRO A 106 -3.61 -3.54 -14.86
CA PRO A 106 -4.03 -4.05 -13.55
C PRO A 106 -4.69 -5.43 -13.56
N ARG A 107 -5.31 -5.82 -14.68
CA ARG A 107 -5.90 -7.16 -14.86
C ARG A 107 -4.83 -8.24 -14.94
N GLU A 108 -3.71 -7.96 -15.59
CA GLU A 108 -2.58 -8.91 -15.67
C GLU A 108 -2.04 -9.23 -14.27
N TYR A 109 -1.92 -8.21 -13.40
CA TYR A 109 -1.53 -8.41 -12.01
C TYR A 109 -2.50 -9.34 -11.26
N ALA A 110 -3.80 -9.04 -11.33
CA ALA A 110 -4.82 -9.85 -10.66
C ALA A 110 -4.80 -11.31 -11.13
N GLU A 111 -4.71 -11.53 -12.45
CA GLU A 111 -4.63 -12.86 -13.01
C GLU A 111 -3.32 -13.58 -12.64
N ALA A 112 -2.19 -12.86 -12.62
CA ALA A 112 -0.88 -13.41 -12.26
C ALA A 112 -0.87 -13.95 -10.82
N LEU A 113 -1.50 -13.26 -9.87
CA LEU A 113 -1.67 -13.77 -8.50
C LEU A 113 -2.36 -15.13 -8.49
N GLY A 114 -3.49 -15.25 -9.21
CA GLY A 114 -4.24 -16.50 -9.30
C GLY A 114 -3.45 -17.63 -9.97
N ARG A 115 -2.76 -17.32 -11.07
CA ARG A 115 -1.93 -18.29 -11.82
C ARG A 115 -0.74 -18.77 -11.00
N ASN A 116 -0.08 -17.87 -10.27
CA ASN A 116 1.06 -18.21 -9.42
C ASN A 116 0.67 -19.13 -8.26
N GLU A 117 -0.46 -18.85 -7.58
CA GLU A 117 -0.98 -19.74 -6.55
C GLU A 117 -1.40 -21.09 -7.13
N MET A 118 -2.01 -21.11 -8.31
CA MET A 118 -2.41 -22.36 -8.97
C MET A 118 -1.19 -23.22 -9.30
N ALA A 119 -0.13 -22.62 -9.85
CA ALA A 119 1.14 -23.30 -10.10
C ALA A 119 1.76 -23.87 -8.81
N LEU A 120 1.66 -23.16 -7.69
CA LEU A 120 2.15 -23.65 -6.39
C LEU A 120 1.35 -24.85 -5.91
N VAL A 121 0.02 -24.78 -6.00
CA VAL A 121 -0.87 -25.87 -5.58
C VAL A 121 -0.64 -27.12 -6.43
N GLU A 122 -0.55 -26.96 -7.75
CA GLU A 122 -0.32 -28.07 -8.69
C GLU A 122 1.01 -28.80 -8.42
N SER A 123 2.04 -28.09 -8.01
CA SER A 123 3.39 -28.64 -7.88
C SER A 123 3.74 -29.10 -6.46
N HIS A 124 3.16 -28.50 -5.42
CA HIS A 124 3.63 -28.70 -4.04
C HIS A 124 2.53 -28.92 -3.00
N ALA A 125 1.25 -28.70 -3.32
CA ALA A 125 0.20 -28.87 -2.31
C ALA A 125 -0.03 -30.35 -1.99
N VAL A 126 -0.31 -30.61 -0.72
CA VAL A 126 -0.72 -31.92 -0.21
C VAL A 126 -2.05 -31.81 0.51
N PRO A 127 -2.88 -32.87 0.54
CA PRO A 127 -4.13 -32.87 1.28
C PRO A 127 -3.95 -32.43 2.73
N ARG A 128 -4.71 -31.41 3.16
CA ARG A 128 -4.61 -30.80 4.50
C ARG A 128 -5.97 -30.75 5.20
N MET A 129 -5.97 -30.69 6.52
CA MET A 129 -7.20 -30.47 7.27
C MET A 129 -7.55 -28.97 7.27
N ASN A 130 -8.78 -28.64 6.89
CA ASN A 130 -9.31 -27.28 6.96
C ASN A 130 -10.52 -27.26 7.90
N TYR A 131 -10.27 -26.96 9.18
CA TYR A 131 -11.29 -27.01 10.24
C TYR A 131 -12.44 -26.01 10.07
N TYR A 132 -12.27 -24.98 9.24
CA TYR A 132 -13.35 -24.06 8.87
C TYR A 132 -14.33 -24.68 7.87
N ARG A 133 -13.90 -25.71 7.13
CA ARG A 133 -14.72 -26.43 6.14
C ARG A 133 -15.25 -27.75 6.71
N SER A 134 -14.41 -28.53 7.37
CA SER A 134 -14.74 -29.84 7.91
C SER A 134 -13.73 -30.27 8.97
N SER A 135 -14.19 -30.99 9.99
CA SER A 135 -13.33 -31.64 10.99
C SER A 135 -12.99 -33.10 10.64
N GLN A 136 -13.61 -33.65 9.59
CA GLN A 136 -13.51 -35.08 9.25
C GLN A 136 -12.86 -35.32 7.88
N THR A 137 -12.95 -34.37 6.96
CA THR A 137 -12.48 -34.52 5.59
C THR A 137 -11.36 -33.54 5.31
N LYS A 138 -10.29 -34.04 4.68
CA LYS A 138 -9.20 -33.18 4.19
C LYS A 138 -9.66 -32.42 2.96
N GLU A 139 -9.22 -31.18 2.87
CA GLU A 139 -9.24 -30.40 1.63
C GLU A 139 -8.13 -30.95 0.71
N LEU A 140 -8.51 -31.24 -0.53
CA LEU A 140 -7.59 -31.76 -1.53
C LEU A 140 -7.03 -30.62 -2.40
N PRO A 141 -5.82 -30.75 -2.97
CA PRO A 141 -5.28 -29.75 -3.91
C PRO A 141 -6.26 -29.37 -5.04
N GLU A 142 -7.04 -30.34 -5.51
CA GLU A 142 -8.04 -30.15 -6.57
C GLU A 142 -9.15 -29.17 -6.17
N ASP A 143 -9.53 -29.13 -4.88
CA ASP A 143 -10.48 -28.13 -4.38
C ASP A 143 -9.90 -26.71 -4.54
N GLY A 144 -8.61 -26.54 -4.21
CA GLY A 144 -7.89 -25.28 -4.34
C GLY A 144 -7.76 -24.84 -5.79
N ILE A 145 -7.39 -25.76 -6.69
CA ILE A 145 -7.32 -25.50 -8.14
C ILE A 145 -8.69 -25.09 -8.68
N ALA A 146 -9.76 -25.79 -8.28
CA ALA A 146 -11.13 -25.46 -8.72
C ALA A 146 -11.56 -24.06 -8.25
N LEU A 147 -11.17 -23.64 -7.04
CA LEU A 147 -11.41 -22.30 -6.54
C LEU A 147 -10.58 -21.25 -7.29
N LEU A 148 -9.30 -21.51 -7.53
CA LEU A 148 -8.40 -20.60 -8.24
C LEU A 148 -8.83 -20.37 -9.69
N LYS A 149 -9.36 -21.38 -10.38
CA LYS A 149 -9.97 -21.21 -11.70
C LYS A 149 -11.13 -20.20 -11.67
N LYS A 150 -12.03 -20.34 -10.70
CA LYS A 150 -13.13 -19.38 -10.51
C LYS A 150 -12.62 -17.99 -10.18
N TYR A 151 -11.57 -17.88 -9.36
CA TYR A 151 -10.92 -16.60 -9.07
C TYR A 151 -10.39 -15.95 -10.36
N ILE A 152 -9.67 -16.70 -11.19
CA ILE A 152 -9.12 -16.20 -12.47
C ILE A 152 -10.26 -15.74 -13.40
N ASP A 153 -11.37 -16.49 -13.46
CA ASP A 153 -12.53 -16.11 -14.28
C ASP A 153 -13.17 -14.79 -13.83
N VAL A 154 -13.14 -14.48 -12.52
CA VAL A 154 -13.70 -13.22 -11.99
C VAL A 154 -12.69 -12.08 -11.87
N ALA A 155 -11.38 -12.38 -11.86
CA ALA A 155 -10.31 -11.42 -11.59
C ALA A 155 -10.38 -10.17 -12.49
N PRO A 156 -10.62 -10.25 -13.81
CA PRO A 156 -10.73 -9.07 -14.67
C PRO A 156 -11.87 -8.12 -14.28
N TYR A 157 -12.90 -8.61 -13.59
CA TYR A 157 -14.06 -7.83 -13.13
C TYR A 157 -13.89 -7.25 -11.73
N LEU A 158 -12.85 -7.67 -10.99
CA LEU A 158 -12.48 -7.11 -9.70
C LEU A 158 -11.59 -5.86 -9.85
N VAL A 159 -11.15 -5.58 -11.07
CA VAL A 159 -10.29 -4.46 -11.42
C VAL A 159 -11.16 -3.32 -11.95
N LEU A 160 -10.88 -2.10 -11.50
CA LEU A 160 -11.46 -0.91 -12.11
C LEU A 160 -11.09 -0.82 -13.59
N SER A 161 -12.00 -0.27 -14.40
CA SER A 161 -11.78 0.04 -15.80
C SER A 161 -10.96 1.33 -15.95
N PRO A 162 -10.17 1.52 -17.04
CA PRO A 162 -9.53 2.80 -17.35
C PRO A 162 -10.50 4.00 -17.40
N THR A 163 -11.80 3.73 -17.60
CA THR A 163 -12.86 4.74 -17.59
C THR A 163 -13.22 5.25 -16.19
N ASP A 164 -12.77 4.57 -15.14
CA ASP A 164 -13.23 4.78 -13.76
C ASP A 164 -12.40 5.84 -13.01
N GLY A 165 -11.67 6.68 -13.74
CA GLY A 165 -10.95 7.84 -13.20
C GLY A 165 -9.62 7.49 -12.52
N SER A 166 -9.25 8.28 -11.49
CA SER A 166 -7.94 8.22 -10.83
C SER A 166 -7.64 6.90 -10.11
N GLY A 167 -8.66 6.10 -9.79
CA GLY A 167 -8.49 4.79 -9.14
C GLY A 167 -7.68 3.79 -9.99
N TYR A 168 -7.72 3.93 -11.32
CA TYR A 168 -6.97 3.07 -12.26
C TYR A 168 -5.49 3.44 -12.36
N ALA A 169 -5.11 4.64 -11.92
CA ALA A 169 -3.75 5.13 -12.08
C ALA A 169 -2.75 4.29 -11.25
N ASN A 170 -1.66 3.85 -11.89
CA ASN A 170 -0.55 3.25 -11.17
C ASN A 170 0.23 4.37 -10.47
N VAL A 171 0.27 4.32 -9.15
CA VAL A 171 0.93 5.33 -8.30
C VAL A 171 1.90 4.64 -7.36
N LEU A 172 2.83 5.41 -6.79
CA LEU A 172 3.66 4.93 -5.69
C LEU A 172 2.94 5.19 -4.37
N TRP A 173 2.94 4.22 -3.47
CA TRP A 173 2.37 4.38 -2.13
C TRP A 173 3.32 3.87 -1.06
N HIS A 174 3.32 4.51 0.11
CA HIS A 174 4.18 4.11 1.22
C HIS A 174 3.59 2.85 1.91
N PRO A 175 4.32 1.73 1.97
CA PRO A 175 3.76 0.46 2.45
C PRO A 175 3.54 0.44 3.97
N ASP A 176 4.33 1.21 4.73
CA ASP A 176 4.24 1.23 6.19
C ASP A 176 4.38 2.64 6.80
N LEU A 177 3.44 3.53 6.50
CA LEU A 177 3.52 4.91 6.99
C LEU A 177 3.03 5.00 8.45
N HIS A 178 3.98 5.06 9.39
CA HIS A 178 3.79 5.35 10.81
C HIS A 178 4.75 6.44 11.29
N LEU A 179 4.52 6.96 12.51
CA LEU A 179 5.24 8.12 13.03
C LEU A 179 6.76 7.91 13.13
N ASP A 180 7.24 6.70 13.43
CA ASP A 180 8.68 6.43 13.52
C ASP A 180 9.39 6.44 12.16
N ASN A 181 8.63 6.33 11.07
CA ASN A 181 9.14 6.43 9.70
C ASN A 181 9.18 7.88 9.19
N ILE A 182 8.78 8.85 10.02
CA ILE A 182 8.71 10.27 9.68
C ILE A 182 9.71 11.06 10.53
N PHE A 183 10.68 11.69 9.89
CA PHE A 183 11.69 12.51 10.57
C PHE A 183 11.38 13.99 10.42
N VAL A 184 11.35 14.70 11.54
CA VAL A 184 11.03 16.13 11.61
C VAL A 184 12.24 16.90 12.14
N ASP A 185 12.55 18.05 11.54
CA ASP A 185 13.56 18.97 12.05
C ASP A 185 13.07 19.59 13.38
N PRO A 186 13.84 19.50 14.48
CA PRO A 186 13.38 19.97 15.79
C PRO A 186 13.29 21.50 15.92
N ASN A 187 13.90 22.26 15.01
CA ASN A 187 13.90 23.72 15.02
C ASN A 187 12.84 24.30 14.08
N THR A 188 12.64 23.68 12.91
CA THR A 188 11.69 24.17 11.90
C THR A 188 10.35 23.45 11.93
N TYR A 189 10.28 22.31 12.61
CA TYR A 189 9.12 21.41 12.66
C TYR A 189 8.67 20.89 11.29
N GLN A 190 9.55 20.92 10.29
CA GLN A 190 9.29 20.39 8.95
C GLN A 190 9.76 18.94 8.82
N ILE A 191 9.03 18.11 8.05
CA ILE A 191 9.52 16.78 7.68
C ILE A 191 10.76 16.95 6.82
N THR A 192 11.83 16.26 7.21
CA THR A 192 13.08 16.22 6.46
C THR A 192 13.18 14.93 5.64
N ARG A 193 12.66 13.81 6.15
CA ARG A 193 12.79 12.49 5.55
C ARG A 193 11.62 11.59 5.89
N ILE A 194 11.27 10.73 4.94
CA ILE A 194 10.41 9.56 5.14
C ILE A 194 11.25 8.35 4.76
N VAL A 195 11.32 7.37 5.66
CA VAL A 195 12.14 6.17 5.50
C VAL A 195 11.27 4.93 5.38
N ASP A 196 11.91 3.76 5.26
CA ASP A 196 11.23 2.46 5.24
C ASP A 196 10.35 2.22 3.99
N TRP A 197 10.83 2.73 2.85
CA TRP A 197 10.28 2.47 1.51
C TRP A 197 10.53 1.03 1.01
N GLN A 198 11.04 0.14 1.85
CA GLN A 198 11.28 -1.24 1.45
C GLN A 198 9.96 -1.92 1.07
N SER A 199 9.99 -2.71 0.01
CA SER A 199 8.79 -3.33 -0.58
C SER A 199 7.74 -2.35 -1.14
N ALA A 200 8.03 -1.05 -1.20
CA ALA A 200 7.17 -0.13 -1.94
C ALA A 200 7.11 -0.55 -3.41
N CYS A 201 5.91 -0.49 -3.97
CA CYS A 201 5.70 -0.83 -5.37
C CYS A 201 4.78 0.21 -6.00
N VAL A 202 4.87 0.26 -7.31
CA VAL A 202 3.93 0.98 -8.15
C VAL A 202 2.78 0.03 -8.45
N ALA A 203 1.57 0.42 -8.07
CA ALA A 203 0.35 -0.35 -8.25
C ALA A 203 -0.84 0.59 -8.50
N PRO A 204 -1.96 0.08 -9.03
CA PRO A 204 -3.20 0.84 -9.12
C PRO A 204 -3.61 1.36 -7.74
N LEU A 205 -4.04 2.64 -7.67
CA LEU A 205 -4.41 3.26 -6.40
C LEU A 205 -5.44 2.41 -5.64
N PHE A 206 -6.45 1.85 -6.33
CA PHE A 206 -7.49 1.04 -5.68
C PHE A 206 -6.98 -0.23 -4.99
N TYR A 207 -5.81 -0.77 -5.40
CA TYR A 207 -5.24 -1.96 -4.77
C TYR A 207 -4.46 -1.66 -3.50
N GLN A 208 -3.86 -0.49 -3.41
CA GLN A 208 -2.92 -0.14 -2.33
C GLN A 208 -3.43 0.97 -1.42
N SER A 209 -4.44 1.74 -1.84
CA SER A 209 -5.02 2.80 -1.02
C SER A 209 -5.57 2.20 0.26
N GLY A 210 -5.14 2.76 1.39
CA GLY A 210 -5.63 2.39 2.70
C GLY A 210 -5.36 3.52 3.68
N VAL A 211 -5.95 3.42 4.85
CA VAL A 211 -5.70 4.37 5.93
C VAL A 211 -4.30 4.10 6.50
N PRO A 212 -3.37 5.08 6.50
CA PRO A 212 -2.04 4.93 7.09
C PRO A 212 -2.10 4.46 8.53
N LYS A 213 -1.09 3.73 9.00
CA LYS A 213 -1.06 3.25 10.40
C LYS A 213 -1.07 4.41 11.38
N LEU A 214 -0.45 5.54 11.04
CA LEU A 214 -0.56 6.77 11.85
C LEU A 214 -2.01 7.28 11.96
N CYS A 215 -2.90 6.97 11.04
CA CYS A 215 -4.30 7.38 11.11
C CYS A 215 -5.20 6.31 11.77
N LYS A 216 -4.70 5.08 11.95
CA LYS A 216 -5.44 3.98 12.60
C LYS A 216 -5.43 4.17 14.11
N LYS A 217 -6.54 3.82 14.75
CA LYS A 217 -6.65 3.76 16.21
C LYS A 217 -7.11 2.39 16.64
N ASP A 218 -6.42 1.85 17.62
CA ASP A 218 -6.79 0.61 18.26
C ASP A 218 -7.91 0.85 19.29
N GLY A 219 -8.97 0.04 19.22
CA GLY A 219 -10.08 0.04 20.17
C GLY A 219 -11.39 0.65 19.65
N HIS A 220 -12.45 0.48 20.44
CA HIS A 220 -13.79 0.97 20.09
C HIS A 220 -13.82 2.50 20.07
N VAL A 221 -14.27 3.08 18.95
CA VAL A 221 -14.64 4.49 18.86
C VAL A 221 -15.91 4.67 19.70
N ARG A 222 -15.87 5.49 20.75
CA ARG A 222 -17.09 5.79 21.51
C ARG A 222 -18.04 6.61 20.63
N GLU A 223 -19.33 6.36 20.72
CA GLU A 223 -20.34 7.16 20.03
C GLU A 223 -20.27 8.62 20.54
N GLY A 224 -20.35 9.61 19.63
CA GLY A 224 -20.29 11.04 19.97
C GLY A 224 -18.93 11.74 19.80
N TRP A 225 -17.97 11.13 19.10
CA TRP A 225 -16.70 11.78 18.78
C TRP A 225 -16.90 12.84 17.69
N VAL A 226 -16.71 14.11 18.07
CA VAL A 226 -16.67 15.25 17.15
C VAL A 226 -15.27 15.34 16.55
N VAL A 227 -15.16 15.69 15.26
CA VAL A 227 -13.87 16.01 14.63
C VAL A 227 -13.17 17.06 15.49
N PRO A 228 -11.96 16.79 16.03
CA PRO A 228 -11.22 17.79 16.78
C PRO A 228 -11.02 19.01 15.89
N ARG A 229 -11.58 20.14 16.29
CA ARG A 229 -11.28 21.45 15.71
C ARG A 229 -10.31 22.14 16.65
N ARG A 230 -9.43 22.98 16.11
CA ARG A 230 -8.69 23.91 16.97
C ARG A 230 -9.73 24.68 17.80
N PRO A 231 -9.57 24.78 19.13
CA PRO A 231 -10.38 25.66 19.96
C PRO A 231 -10.45 27.06 19.33
N GLU A 232 -11.56 27.77 19.48
CA GLU A 232 -11.71 29.13 18.92
C GLU A 232 -10.66 30.09 19.49
N ASP A 233 -10.17 29.80 20.69
CA ASP A 233 -9.14 30.51 21.44
C ASP A 233 -7.74 29.92 21.29
N PHE A 234 -7.52 28.99 20.35
CA PHE A 234 -6.24 28.29 20.18
C PHE A 234 -5.05 29.24 20.01
N GLU A 235 -5.21 30.29 19.21
CA GLU A 235 -4.19 31.32 18.98
C GLU A 235 -3.89 32.20 20.21
N SER A 236 -4.69 32.04 21.28
CA SER A 236 -4.56 32.78 22.54
C SER A 236 -4.18 31.89 23.74
N LEU A 237 -4.02 30.57 23.54
CA LEU A 237 -3.56 29.66 24.58
C LEU A 237 -2.07 29.90 24.89
N SER A 238 -1.71 29.87 26.18
CA SER A 238 -0.32 29.98 26.59
C SER A 238 0.44 28.67 26.34
N GLU A 239 1.76 28.73 26.14
CA GLU A 239 2.61 27.54 25.96
C GLU A 239 2.54 26.54 27.13
N SER A 240 2.08 26.99 28.31
CA SER A 240 1.94 26.16 29.51
C SER A 240 0.60 25.44 29.65
N GLU A 241 -0.38 25.73 28.79
CA GLU A 241 -1.73 25.12 28.79
C GLU A 241 -1.83 23.95 27.80
#